data_AF-A0A6V8SF14-F1
#
_entry.id   AF-A0A6V8SF14-F1
#
_cell.length_a   1.000
_cell.length_b   1.000
_cell.length_c   1.000
_cell.angle_alpha   90.00
_cell.angle_beta   90.00
_cell.angle_gamma   90.00
#
_symmetry.space_group_name_H-M   'P 1'
#
loop_
_entity.id
_entity.type
_entity.pdbx_description
1 polymer ?
#
loop_
_entity_poly.entity_id
_entity_poly.type
_entity_poly.pdbx_seq_one_letter_code
_entity_poly.pdbx_strand_id
1 'polypeptide(L)'
;MYHNNLAKIVKYYKENQQSTYNTWFISNEVRIKAFPSIKNGVLDLIHSTRSHSFGNNFKGSPLEFILGYITEQKEIFKGAAHPFYWKPKLGIPDIYENEQNKQIFANFLETCLLSSREDEIIEEIVKLDKLKIKGLGPAVANILYFIHPTIIPPFNTAIVNGFNLLFSENKKLGSWTDYLQMREIIVKANYSIFPLLAKDLGAISGLLYDIGTGKINFECIEIAS
;
A
#
# COMPACT_ATOMS: atom_id res chain seq x y z
N MET A 1 -23.71 -14.61 2.08
CA MET A 1 -24.36 -13.38 2.58
C MET A 1 -23.50 -12.12 2.42
N TYR A 2 -22.18 -12.14 2.60
CA TYR A 2 -21.30 -10.97 2.42
C TYR A 2 -21.27 -10.34 0.99
N HIS A 3 -21.44 -11.14 -0.07
CA HIS A 3 -21.19 -10.69 -1.46
C HIS A 3 -22.23 -9.70 -1.99
N ASN A 4 -23.52 -9.90 -1.71
CA ASN A 4 -24.59 -9.02 -2.21
C ASN A 4 -24.55 -7.63 -1.57
N ASN A 5 -24.00 -7.54 -0.36
CA ASN A 5 -23.90 -6.29 0.37
C ASN A 5 -22.72 -5.44 -0.14
N LEU A 6 -21.55 -6.08 -0.33
CA LEU A 6 -20.38 -5.40 -0.89
C LEU A 6 -20.66 -4.77 -2.26
N ALA A 7 -21.43 -5.45 -3.12
CA ALA A 7 -21.83 -4.90 -4.42
C ALA A 7 -22.67 -3.62 -4.30
N LYS A 8 -23.57 -3.52 -3.31
CA LYS A 8 -24.36 -2.29 -3.06
C LYS A 8 -23.47 -1.15 -2.57
N ILE A 9 -22.59 -1.44 -1.60
CA ILE A 9 -21.63 -0.47 -1.06
C ILE A 9 -20.74 0.08 -2.18
N VAL A 10 -20.26 -0.78 -3.07
CA VAL A 10 -19.43 -0.37 -4.21
C VAL A 10 -20.19 0.50 -5.21
N LYS A 11 -21.48 0.23 -5.46
CA LYS A 11 -22.29 1.12 -6.32
C LYS A 11 -22.39 2.52 -5.72
N TYR A 12 -22.73 2.62 -4.43
CA TYR A 12 -22.76 3.89 -3.71
C TYR A 12 -21.41 4.61 -3.73
N TYR A 13 -20.32 3.89 -3.49
CA TYR A 13 -18.94 4.41 -3.56
C TYR A 13 -18.63 5.05 -4.91
N LYS A 14 -19.05 4.42 -6.01
CA LYS A 14 -18.82 4.93 -7.37
C LYS A 14 -19.71 6.12 -7.71
N GLU A 15 -20.94 6.17 -7.19
CA GLU A 15 -21.89 7.27 -7.43
C GLU A 15 -21.53 8.54 -6.64
N ASN A 16 -20.97 8.37 -5.44
CA ASN A 16 -20.58 9.49 -4.58
C ASN A 16 -19.37 10.27 -5.14
N GLN A 17 -19.59 11.50 -5.60
CA GLN A 17 -18.56 12.34 -6.22
C GLN A 17 -17.41 12.74 -5.29
N GLN A 18 -17.62 12.69 -3.97
CA GLN A 18 -16.57 13.00 -2.97
C GLN A 18 -15.76 11.77 -2.55
N SER A 19 -16.14 10.59 -3.04
CA SER A 19 -15.43 9.36 -2.73
C SER A 19 -14.04 9.35 -3.34
N THR A 20 -13.13 8.63 -2.69
CA THR A 20 -11.78 8.38 -3.22
C THR A 20 -11.82 7.70 -4.58
N TYR A 21 -12.93 7.05 -4.97
CA TYR A 21 -13.10 6.51 -6.32
C TYR A 21 -13.04 7.63 -7.35
N ASN A 22 -13.85 8.67 -7.13
CA ASN A 22 -14.03 9.78 -8.05
C ASN A 22 -12.94 10.85 -7.91
N THR A 23 -12.40 11.06 -6.70
CA THR A 23 -11.43 12.12 -6.46
C THR A 23 -9.96 11.70 -6.67
N TRP A 24 -9.67 10.40 -6.66
CA TRP A 24 -8.30 9.90 -6.77
C TRP A 24 -8.13 8.72 -7.72
N PHE A 25 -9.04 7.74 -7.73
CA PHE A 25 -8.84 6.50 -8.47
C PHE A 25 -9.11 6.65 -9.98
N ILE A 26 -10.30 7.15 -10.36
CA ILE A 26 -10.65 7.34 -11.78
C ILE A 26 -10.10 8.66 -12.31
N SER A 27 -9.69 8.67 -13.58
CA SER A 27 -9.33 9.88 -14.33
C SER A 27 -8.22 10.74 -13.71
N ASN A 28 -7.33 10.13 -12.93
CA ASN A 28 -6.21 10.82 -12.29
C ASN A 28 -4.90 10.56 -13.05
N GLU A 29 -4.53 11.48 -13.95
CA GLU A 29 -3.27 11.38 -14.70
C GLU A 29 -2.04 11.36 -13.79
N VAL A 30 -2.08 12.06 -12.65
CA VAL A 30 -0.98 12.10 -11.68
C VAL A 30 -0.76 10.70 -11.11
N ARG A 31 -1.83 9.99 -10.78
CA ARG A 31 -1.79 8.59 -10.35
C ARG A 31 -1.19 7.68 -11.40
N ILE A 32 -1.62 7.80 -12.66
CA ILE A 32 -1.11 6.95 -13.76
C ILE A 32 0.39 7.21 -13.99
N LYS A 33 0.82 8.47 -13.96
CA LYS A 33 2.24 8.85 -14.11
C LYS A 33 3.09 8.39 -12.93
N ALA A 34 2.52 8.21 -11.74
CA ALA A 34 3.25 7.76 -10.56
C ALA A 34 3.78 6.31 -10.69
N PHE A 35 3.05 5.40 -11.34
CA PHE A 35 3.47 4.00 -11.51
C PHE A 35 4.85 3.85 -12.17
N PRO A 36 5.08 4.36 -13.40
CA PRO A 36 6.39 4.26 -14.02
C PRO A 36 7.46 5.08 -13.26
N SER A 37 7.13 6.26 -12.73
CA SER A 37 8.07 7.07 -11.95
C SER A 37 8.59 6.34 -10.70
N ILE A 38 7.69 5.69 -9.95
CA ILE A 38 8.07 4.92 -8.76
C ILE A 38 8.88 3.68 -9.13
N LYS A 39 8.51 2.96 -10.20
CA LYS A 39 9.31 1.83 -10.69
C LYS A 39 10.74 2.25 -11.07
N ASN A 40 10.89 3.40 -11.74
CA ASN A 40 12.21 3.96 -12.05
C ASN A 40 12.98 4.36 -10.79
N GLY A 41 12.31 5.02 -9.82
CA GLY A 41 12.94 5.35 -8.55
C GLY A 41 13.41 4.12 -7.77
N VAL A 42 12.67 3.01 -7.84
CA VAL A 42 13.08 1.72 -7.26
C VAL A 42 14.34 1.18 -7.95
N LEU A 43 14.44 1.27 -9.28
CA LEU A 43 15.66 0.92 -10.01
C LEU A 43 16.86 1.78 -9.58
N ASP A 44 16.64 3.09 -9.38
CA ASP A 44 17.69 4.00 -8.90
C ASP A 44 18.13 3.67 -7.47
N LEU A 45 17.21 3.25 -6.61
CA LEU A 45 17.52 2.77 -5.26
C LEU A 45 18.39 1.50 -5.31
N ILE A 46 18.03 0.55 -6.18
CA ILE A 46 18.82 -0.69 -6.37
C ILE A 46 20.21 -0.35 -6.89
N HIS A 47 20.32 0.50 -7.91
CA HIS A 47 21.59 0.91 -8.49
C HIS A 47 22.48 1.68 -7.50
N SER A 48 21.91 2.64 -6.77
CA SER A 48 22.65 3.40 -5.74
C SER A 48 23.14 2.50 -4.60
N THR A 49 22.38 1.47 -4.22
CA THR A 49 22.79 0.49 -3.22
C THR A 49 23.97 -0.37 -3.70
N ARG A 50 23.94 -0.84 -4.95
CA ARG A 50 25.04 -1.62 -5.57
C ARG A 50 26.32 -0.81 -5.74
N SER A 51 26.18 0.48 -6.04
CA SER A 51 27.30 1.42 -6.19
C SER A 51 27.76 2.04 -4.87
N HIS A 52 27.20 1.60 -3.73
CA HIS A 52 27.51 2.13 -2.40
C HIS A 52 27.29 3.66 -2.27
N SER A 53 26.38 4.20 -3.08
CA SER A 53 26.00 5.62 -3.09
C SER A 53 24.65 5.89 -2.41
N PHE A 54 23.92 4.84 -2.00
CA PHE A 54 22.75 5.00 -1.13
C PHE A 54 23.18 5.44 0.27
N GLY A 55 23.04 6.73 0.55
CA GLY A 55 23.51 7.37 1.79
C GLY A 55 22.75 6.98 3.06
N ASN A 56 23.12 7.65 4.16
CA ASN A 56 22.58 7.37 5.51
C ASN A 56 21.43 8.29 5.92
N ASN A 57 20.88 9.04 4.97
CA ASN A 57 19.82 10.00 5.20
C ASN A 57 18.67 9.75 4.22
N PHE A 58 17.44 10.00 4.68
CA PHE A 58 16.29 10.01 3.80
C PHE A 58 16.38 11.13 2.76
N LYS A 59 16.69 12.36 3.21
CA LYS A 59 16.77 13.55 2.35
C LYS A 59 17.90 13.41 1.33
N GLY A 60 17.58 13.69 0.07
CA GLY A 60 18.45 13.55 -1.09
C GLY A 60 18.62 12.11 -1.57
N SER A 61 17.93 11.13 -0.98
CA SER A 61 18.04 9.72 -1.38
C SER A 61 17.03 9.34 -2.48
N PRO A 62 17.28 8.25 -3.23
CA PRO A 62 16.27 7.68 -4.13
C PRO A 62 14.96 7.32 -3.43
N LEU A 63 15.02 6.99 -2.12
CA LEU A 63 13.83 6.70 -1.34
C LEU A 63 12.99 7.95 -1.08
N GLU A 64 13.60 9.15 -0.98
CA GLU A 64 12.85 10.41 -0.94
C GLU A 64 12.10 10.67 -2.23
N PHE A 65 12.74 10.41 -3.37
CA PHE A 65 12.09 10.51 -4.66
C PHE A 65 10.86 9.57 -4.76
N ILE A 66 11.04 8.28 -4.45
CA ILE A 66 9.97 7.29 -4.48
C ILE A 66 8.81 7.72 -3.58
N LEU A 67 9.09 8.03 -2.31
CA LEU A 67 8.06 8.38 -1.34
C LEU A 67 7.43 9.74 -1.62
N GLY A 68 8.17 10.66 -2.26
CA GLY A 68 7.63 11.92 -2.79
C GLY A 68 6.48 11.66 -3.75
N TYR A 69 6.73 10.88 -4.81
CA TYR A 69 5.69 10.49 -5.78
C TYR A 69 4.51 9.76 -5.13
N ILE A 70 4.77 8.91 -4.14
CA ILE A 70 3.71 8.23 -3.39
C ILE A 70 2.87 9.25 -2.61
N THR A 71 3.49 10.16 -1.87
CA THR A 71 2.76 11.15 -1.05
C THR A 71 2.06 12.24 -1.88
N GLU A 72 2.51 12.49 -3.11
CA GLU A 72 1.79 13.31 -4.10
C GLU A 72 0.44 12.71 -4.50
N GLN A 73 0.28 11.39 -4.34
CA GLN A 73 -1.00 10.71 -4.43
C GLN A 73 -1.81 10.97 -3.16
N LYS A 74 -2.18 12.25 -2.96
CA LYS A 74 -3.04 12.78 -1.90
C LYS A 74 -4.27 11.86 -1.69
N GLU A 75 -5.00 12.01 -0.58
CA GLU A 75 -5.92 10.98 -0.04
C GLU A 75 -5.13 9.86 0.66
N ILE A 76 -5.11 8.65 0.07
CA ILE A 76 -4.74 7.43 0.79
C ILE A 76 -3.24 7.31 1.09
N PHE A 77 -2.38 8.12 0.47
CA PHE A 77 -0.94 8.06 0.71
C PHE A 77 -0.40 9.23 1.55
N LYS A 78 -1.29 10.03 2.15
CA LYS A 78 -0.86 11.10 3.06
C LYS A 78 -0.07 10.51 4.23
N GLY A 79 1.17 10.95 4.38
CA GLY A 79 2.07 10.47 5.44
C GLY A 79 2.69 9.10 5.17
N ALA A 80 2.59 8.54 3.96
CA ALA A 80 3.23 7.27 3.58
C ALA A 80 4.75 7.30 3.77
N ALA A 81 5.37 8.49 3.74
CA ALA A 81 6.79 8.68 3.99
C ALA A 81 7.19 8.66 5.48
N HIS A 82 6.25 8.93 6.40
CA HIS A 82 6.55 9.06 7.83
C HIS A 82 7.25 7.84 8.46
N PRO A 83 6.95 6.58 8.07
CA PRO A 83 7.66 5.41 8.60
C PRO A 83 9.16 5.38 8.26
N PHE A 84 9.58 6.15 7.24
CA PHE A 84 10.95 6.16 6.73
C PHE A 84 11.80 7.32 7.28
N TYR A 85 11.23 8.16 8.14
CA TYR A 85 11.90 9.30 8.76
C TYR A 85 12.47 8.94 10.12
N TRP A 86 13.49 9.68 10.55
CA TRP A 86 13.90 9.68 11.96
C TRP A 86 12.76 10.17 12.85
N LYS A 87 12.58 9.51 14.00
CA LYS A 87 11.59 9.90 15.02
C LYS A 87 12.23 9.93 16.41
N PRO A 88 11.88 10.89 17.29
CA PRO A 88 12.50 11.02 18.61
C PRO A 88 12.50 9.74 19.47
N LYS A 89 11.42 8.96 19.41
CA LYS A 89 11.27 7.72 20.20
C LYS A 89 11.63 6.44 19.44
N LEU A 90 11.58 6.49 18.12
CA LEU A 90 11.76 5.30 17.27
C LEU A 90 13.10 5.33 16.54
N GLY A 91 13.90 6.39 16.61
CA GLY A 91 15.13 6.53 15.83
C GLY A 91 14.88 6.54 14.32
N ILE A 92 15.94 6.30 13.54
CA ILE A 92 15.89 6.15 12.08
C ILE A 92 15.68 4.65 11.71
N PRO A 93 15.15 4.33 10.53
CA PRO A 93 15.17 2.96 10.01
C PRO A 93 16.58 2.39 9.85
N ASP A 94 16.77 1.10 10.10
CA ASP A 94 18.10 0.49 10.13
C ASP A 94 18.78 0.46 8.75
N ILE A 95 18.01 0.60 7.66
CA ILE A 95 18.54 0.72 6.30
C ILE A 95 19.42 1.96 6.11
N TYR A 96 19.37 2.94 7.01
CA TYR A 96 20.24 4.11 6.93
C TYR A 96 21.52 3.96 7.75
N GLU A 97 21.59 2.97 8.64
CA GLU A 97 22.70 2.79 9.58
C GLU A 97 23.51 1.51 9.29
N ASN A 98 23.01 0.63 8.42
CA ASN A 98 23.61 -0.68 8.17
C ASN A 98 23.61 -1.03 6.67
N GLU A 99 24.81 -1.21 6.10
CA GLU A 99 25.01 -1.55 4.68
C GLU A 99 24.38 -2.90 4.29
N GLN A 100 24.46 -3.91 5.15
CA GLN A 100 23.81 -5.19 4.89
C GLN A 100 22.28 -5.03 4.81
N ASN A 101 21.69 -4.22 5.67
CA ASN A 101 20.26 -3.92 5.62
C ASN A 101 19.86 -3.16 4.34
N LYS A 102 20.74 -2.27 3.84
CA LYS A 102 20.54 -1.65 2.51
C LYS A 102 20.51 -2.70 1.40
N GLN A 103 21.50 -3.59 1.37
CA GLN A 103 21.56 -4.66 0.36
C GLN A 103 20.35 -5.59 0.42
N ILE A 104 19.92 -5.98 1.63
CA ILE A 104 18.71 -6.79 1.83
C ILE A 104 17.48 -6.06 1.27
N PHE A 105 17.31 -4.78 1.58
CA PHE A 105 16.16 -4.02 1.10
C PHE A 105 16.17 -3.83 -0.42
N ALA A 106 17.33 -3.53 -1.01
CA ALA A 106 17.49 -3.41 -2.45
C ALA A 106 17.20 -4.74 -3.17
N ASN A 107 17.74 -5.86 -2.68
CA ASN A 107 17.49 -7.19 -3.25
C ASN A 107 16.02 -7.60 -3.14
N PHE A 108 15.37 -7.28 -2.02
CA PHE A 108 13.93 -7.48 -1.84
C PHE A 108 13.12 -6.71 -2.89
N LEU A 109 13.40 -5.41 -3.08
CA LEU A 109 12.72 -4.59 -4.07
C LEU A 109 13.00 -5.04 -5.50
N GLU A 110 14.24 -5.45 -5.80
CA GLU A 110 14.61 -5.98 -7.12
C GLU A 110 13.86 -7.27 -7.43
N THR A 111 13.84 -8.22 -6.50
CA THR A 111 13.12 -9.49 -6.68
C THR A 111 11.63 -9.24 -6.89
N CYS A 112 11.04 -8.35 -6.09
CA CYS A 112 9.65 -7.94 -6.29
C CYS A 112 9.46 -7.28 -7.66
N LEU A 113 10.36 -6.41 -8.12
CA LEU A 113 10.23 -5.72 -9.41
C LEU A 113 10.31 -6.67 -10.62
N LEU A 114 11.17 -7.70 -10.53
CA LEU A 114 11.39 -8.68 -11.60
C LEU A 114 10.35 -9.80 -11.64
N SER A 115 9.72 -10.12 -10.50
CA SER A 115 8.67 -11.14 -10.45
C SER A 115 7.32 -10.58 -10.93
N SER A 116 6.52 -11.43 -11.57
CA SER A 116 5.10 -11.17 -11.88
C SER A 116 4.17 -12.14 -11.16
N ARG A 117 4.73 -13.00 -10.31
CA ARG A 117 4.03 -14.09 -9.64
C ARG A 117 3.70 -13.72 -8.20
N GLU A 118 2.43 -13.85 -7.86
CA GLU A 118 1.92 -13.51 -6.53
C GLU A 118 2.63 -14.27 -5.42
N ASP A 119 2.82 -15.58 -5.56
CA ASP A 119 3.47 -16.43 -4.56
C ASP A 119 4.92 -16.00 -4.29
N GLU A 120 5.69 -15.70 -5.32
CA GLU A 120 7.06 -15.21 -5.20
C GLU A 120 7.14 -13.86 -4.46
N ILE A 121 6.24 -12.92 -4.77
CA ILE A 121 6.17 -11.62 -4.09
C ILE A 121 5.84 -11.80 -2.59
N ILE A 122 4.90 -12.68 -2.25
CA ILE A 122 4.54 -12.94 -0.86
C ILE A 122 5.67 -13.62 -0.11
N GLU A 123 6.38 -14.57 -0.73
CA GLU A 123 7.55 -15.21 -0.14
C GLU A 123 8.64 -14.19 0.19
N GLU A 124 8.91 -13.23 -0.69
CA GLU A 124 9.88 -12.16 -0.44
C GLU A 124 9.48 -11.27 0.74
N ILE A 125 8.18 -10.94 0.89
CA ILE A 125 7.69 -10.19 2.06
C ILE A 125 7.94 -10.99 3.35
N VAL A 126 7.66 -12.30 3.33
CA VAL A 126 7.88 -13.17 4.49
C VAL A 126 9.37 -13.29 4.82
N LYS A 127 10.25 -13.38 3.81
CA LYS A 127 11.71 -13.39 4.01
C LYS A 127 12.17 -12.07 4.66
N LEU A 128 11.69 -10.93 4.16
CA LEU A 128 12.02 -9.62 4.71
C LEU A 128 11.55 -9.48 6.17
N ASP A 129 10.31 -9.87 6.47
CA ASP A 129 9.75 -9.76 7.84
C ASP A 129 10.54 -10.61 8.85
N LYS A 130 11.06 -11.77 8.46
CA LYS A 130 11.88 -12.63 9.33
C LYS A 130 13.17 -11.97 9.79
N LEU A 131 13.71 -11.04 9.02
CA LEU A 131 14.95 -10.32 9.34
C LEU A 131 14.73 -9.20 10.36
N LYS A 132 13.47 -8.83 10.64
CA LYS A 132 13.07 -7.85 11.66
C LYS A 132 13.83 -6.51 11.57
N ILE A 133 14.13 -6.10 10.34
CA ILE A 133 14.79 -4.81 10.05
C ILE A 133 13.84 -3.68 10.42
N LYS A 134 14.27 -2.83 11.35
CA LYS A 134 13.45 -1.74 11.85
C LYS A 134 13.19 -0.72 10.74
N GLY A 135 11.91 -0.35 10.60
CA GLY A 135 11.45 0.56 9.56
C GLY A 135 11.04 -0.11 8.24
N LEU A 136 11.28 -1.41 8.07
CA LEU A 136 10.82 -2.19 6.91
C LEU A 136 9.54 -3.00 7.21
N GLY A 137 8.56 -2.35 7.83
CA GLY A 137 7.23 -2.93 8.07
C GLY A 137 6.28 -2.78 6.87
N PRO A 138 4.97 -3.04 7.05
CA PRO A 138 3.95 -2.94 6.00
C PRO A 138 3.83 -1.58 5.30
N ALA A 139 4.48 -0.52 5.79
CA ALA A 139 4.61 0.73 5.06
C ALA A 139 5.27 0.55 3.67
N VAL A 140 6.16 -0.44 3.53
CA VAL A 140 6.78 -0.82 2.26
C VAL A 140 5.75 -1.34 1.25
N ALA A 141 4.59 -1.84 1.69
CA ALA A 141 3.50 -2.26 0.81
C ALA A 141 3.01 -1.14 -0.11
N ASN A 142 3.15 0.13 0.29
CA ASN A 142 2.80 1.26 -0.57
C ASN A 142 3.72 1.35 -1.78
N ILE A 143 5.02 1.05 -1.64
CA ILE A 143 5.96 0.96 -2.77
C ILE A 143 5.55 -0.23 -3.65
N LEU A 144 5.34 -1.38 -3.03
CA LEU A 144 4.97 -2.61 -3.74
C LEU A 144 3.63 -2.49 -4.50
N TYR A 145 2.66 -1.72 -4.02
CA TYR A 145 1.41 -1.47 -4.74
C TYR A 145 1.66 -0.78 -6.09
N PHE A 146 2.58 0.19 -6.16
CA PHE A 146 2.94 0.82 -7.43
C PHE A 146 3.78 -0.09 -8.34
N ILE A 147 4.33 -1.18 -7.80
CA ILE A 147 4.96 -2.23 -8.60
C ILE A 147 3.88 -3.20 -9.13
N HIS A 148 3.00 -3.66 -8.24
CA HIS A 148 2.04 -4.75 -8.41
C HIS A 148 0.61 -4.37 -7.96
N PRO A 149 -0.08 -3.48 -8.68
CA PRO A 149 -1.39 -2.95 -8.24
C PRO A 149 -2.49 -3.99 -8.14
N THR A 150 -2.36 -5.14 -8.80
CA THR A 150 -3.35 -6.22 -8.75
C THR A 150 -3.04 -7.29 -7.71
N ILE A 151 -1.89 -7.21 -7.04
CA ILE A 151 -1.41 -8.20 -6.07
C ILE A 151 -1.35 -7.58 -4.68
N ILE A 152 -0.84 -6.36 -4.55
CA ILE A 152 -0.56 -5.72 -3.27
C ILE A 152 -1.50 -4.53 -3.06
N PRO A 153 -2.39 -4.53 -2.05
CA PRO A 153 -3.19 -3.35 -1.72
C PRO A 153 -2.34 -2.29 -0.98
N PRO A 154 -2.61 -0.98 -1.21
CA PRO A 154 -2.11 0.10 -0.38
C PRO A 154 -2.35 -0.12 1.12
N PHE A 155 -1.54 0.54 1.95
CA PHE A 155 -1.56 0.37 3.39
C PHE A 155 -1.47 1.70 4.15
N ASN A 156 -2.48 1.97 4.99
CA ASN A 156 -2.45 3.02 6.00
C ASN A 156 -3.45 2.68 7.14
N THR A 157 -3.48 3.53 8.16
CA THR A 157 -4.38 3.36 9.31
C THR A 157 -5.86 3.35 8.94
N ALA A 158 -6.31 4.26 8.07
CA ALA A 158 -7.71 4.32 7.66
C ALA A 158 -8.13 3.08 6.85
N ILE A 159 -7.26 2.54 5.99
CA ILE A 159 -7.52 1.30 5.26
C ILE A 159 -7.67 0.13 6.23
N VAL A 160 -6.79 0.02 7.24
CA VAL A 160 -6.88 -1.03 8.27
C VAL A 160 -8.18 -0.88 9.08
N ASN A 161 -8.54 0.34 9.46
CA ASN A 161 -9.78 0.61 10.19
C ASN A 161 -11.01 0.24 9.35
N GLY A 162 -11.07 0.67 8.09
CA GLY A 162 -12.19 0.36 7.21
C GLY A 162 -12.27 -1.13 6.87
N PHE A 163 -11.12 -1.81 6.77
CA PHE A 163 -11.06 -3.26 6.63
C PHE A 163 -11.66 -3.96 7.85
N ASN A 164 -11.21 -3.59 9.05
CA ASN A 164 -11.70 -4.17 10.30
C ASN A 164 -13.21 -3.95 10.47
N LEU A 165 -13.71 -2.75 10.11
CA LEU A 165 -15.15 -2.45 10.12
C LEU A 165 -15.92 -3.30 9.10
N LEU A 166 -15.52 -3.26 7.82
CA LEU A 166 -16.27 -3.89 6.73
C LEU A 166 -16.30 -5.43 6.84
N PHE A 167 -15.21 -6.04 7.31
CA PHE A 167 -15.07 -7.49 7.40
C PHE A 167 -15.21 -8.03 8.82
N SER A 168 -15.52 -7.18 9.81
CA SER A 168 -15.63 -7.55 11.23
C SER A 168 -14.36 -8.25 11.76
N GLU A 169 -13.20 -7.69 11.42
CA GLU A 169 -11.86 -8.19 11.76
C GLU A 169 -11.16 -7.28 12.78
N ASN A 170 -10.02 -7.72 13.31
CA ASN A 170 -9.22 -6.92 14.26
C ASN A 170 -7.71 -7.00 13.94
N LYS A 171 -7.36 -6.64 12.69
CA LYS A 171 -5.98 -6.59 12.20
C LYS A 171 -5.24 -5.38 12.78
N LYS A 172 -3.96 -5.55 13.11
CA LYS A 172 -3.13 -4.48 13.69
C LYS A 172 -2.35 -3.73 12.61
N LEU A 173 -2.18 -2.44 12.85
CA LEU A 173 -1.26 -1.61 12.07
C LEU A 173 0.19 -2.07 12.31
N GLY A 174 1.01 -2.11 11.24
CA GLY A 174 2.46 -2.34 11.35
C GLY A 174 2.91 -3.80 11.42
N SER A 175 1.99 -4.78 11.35
CA SER A 175 2.30 -6.21 11.33
C SER A 175 2.23 -6.76 9.89
N TRP A 176 3.32 -7.34 9.38
CA TRP A 176 3.32 -8.01 8.07
C TRP A 176 2.37 -9.21 8.05
N THR A 177 2.28 -9.96 9.14
CA THR A 177 1.34 -11.08 9.26
C THR A 177 -0.11 -10.61 9.10
N ASP A 178 -0.49 -9.55 9.82
CA ASP A 178 -1.85 -9.01 9.72
C ASP A 178 -2.10 -8.36 8.35
N TYR A 179 -1.10 -7.69 7.78
CA TYR A 179 -1.17 -7.16 6.43
C TYR A 179 -1.43 -8.24 5.38
N LEU A 180 -0.72 -9.38 5.45
CA LEU A 180 -0.90 -10.48 4.49
C LEU A 180 -2.26 -11.16 4.63
N GLN A 181 -2.76 -11.34 5.86
CA GLN A 181 -4.13 -11.82 6.09
C GLN A 181 -5.18 -10.84 5.55
N MET A 182 -4.99 -9.55 5.81
CA MET A 182 -5.84 -8.49 5.29
C MET A 182 -5.86 -8.51 3.75
N ARG A 183 -4.68 -8.58 3.13
CA ARG A 183 -4.51 -8.69 1.68
C ARG A 183 -5.31 -9.85 1.10
N GLU A 184 -5.19 -11.05 1.67
CA GLU A 184 -5.88 -12.24 1.15
C GLU A 184 -7.40 -12.04 1.09
N ILE A 185 -7.97 -11.47 2.16
CA ILE A 185 -9.41 -11.17 2.23
C ILE A 185 -9.77 -10.07 1.21
N ILE A 186 -8.97 -9.01 1.10
CA ILE A 186 -9.18 -7.91 0.12
C ILE A 186 -9.18 -8.45 -1.31
N VAL A 187 -8.21 -9.29 -1.68
CA VAL A 187 -8.09 -9.85 -3.04
C VAL A 187 -9.31 -10.73 -3.36
N LYS A 188 -9.70 -11.62 -2.42
CA LYS A 188 -10.89 -12.47 -2.58
C LYS A 188 -12.17 -11.63 -2.71
N ALA A 189 -12.32 -10.61 -1.87
CA ALA A 189 -13.46 -9.71 -1.90
C ALA A 189 -13.54 -8.96 -3.23
N ASN A 190 -12.43 -8.38 -3.70
CA ASN A 190 -12.39 -7.65 -4.97
C ASN A 190 -12.68 -8.55 -6.18
N TYR A 191 -12.13 -9.77 -6.18
CA TYR A 191 -12.41 -10.75 -7.21
C TYR A 191 -13.89 -11.12 -7.27
N SER A 192 -14.53 -11.27 -6.10
CA SER A 192 -15.95 -11.66 -6.00
C SER A 192 -16.94 -10.65 -6.57
N ILE A 193 -16.55 -9.38 -6.67
CA ILE A 193 -17.38 -8.28 -7.21
C ILE A 193 -16.92 -7.86 -8.60
N PHE A 194 -15.85 -8.42 -9.16
CA PHE A 194 -15.42 -8.12 -10.51
C PHE A 194 -16.53 -8.54 -11.51
N PRO A 195 -16.88 -7.72 -12.54
CA PRO A 195 -16.21 -6.50 -13.00
C PRO A 195 -16.78 -5.19 -12.43
N LEU A 196 -17.55 -5.21 -11.36
CA LEU A 196 -18.17 -3.99 -10.79
C LEU A 196 -17.12 -2.96 -10.32
N LEU A 197 -15.99 -3.45 -9.80
CA LEU A 197 -14.82 -2.67 -9.39
C LEU A 197 -13.57 -3.14 -10.14
N ALA A 198 -12.59 -2.26 -10.29
CA ALA A 198 -11.35 -2.55 -11.01
C ALA A 198 -10.52 -3.65 -10.32
N LYS A 199 -9.75 -4.42 -11.12
CA LYS A 199 -8.79 -5.41 -10.61
C LYS A 199 -7.63 -4.77 -9.82
N ASP A 200 -7.33 -3.52 -10.12
CA ASP A 200 -6.40 -2.70 -9.38
C ASP A 200 -6.90 -2.51 -7.95
N LEU A 201 -6.13 -3.01 -6.99
CA LEU A 201 -6.48 -3.04 -5.57
C LEU A 201 -6.49 -1.64 -4.93
N GLY A 202 -6.02 -0.61 -5.64
CA GLY A 202 -6.22 0.78 -5.26
C GLY A 202 -7.70 1.15 -5.18
N ALA A 203 -8.55 0.55 -6.03
CA ALA A 203 -9.99 0.85 -6.04
C ALA A 203 -10.67 0.40 -4.74
N ILE A 204 -10.49 -0.88 -4.36
CA ILE A 204 -11.06 -1.40 -3.12
C ILE A 204 -10.39 -0.80 -1.89
N SER A 205 -9.09 -0.50 -1.96
CA SER A 205 -8.41 0.17 -0.85
C SER A 205 -8.87 1.61 -0.66
N GLY A 206 -9.27 2.30 -1.72
CA GLY A 206 -9.94 3.59 -1.65
C GLY A 206 -11.31 3.50 -0.96
N LEU A 207 -12.08 2.45 -1.22
CA LEU A 207 -13.32 2.18 -0.48
C LEU A 207 -13.05 1.96 1.02
N LEU A 208 -12.07 1.11 1.34
CA LEU A 208 -11.69 0.85 2.73
C LEU A 208 -11.21 2.12 3.44
N TYR A 209 -10.46 2.97 2.74
CA TYR A 209 -10.06 4.27 3.26
C TYR A 209 -11.26 5.17 3.56
N ASP A 210 -12.22 5.29 2.65
CA ASP A 210 -13.43 6.10 2.85
C ASP A 210 -14.30 5.57 4.00
N ILE A 211 -14.40 4.25 4.15
CA ILE A 211 -15.07 3.64 5.31
C ILE A 211 -14.31 3.96 6.60
N GLY A 212 -13.00 3.72 6.64
CA GLY A 212 -12.19 3.92 7.85
C GLY A 212 -11.98 5.37 8.27
N THR A 213 -12.24 6.32 7.37
CA THR A 213 -12.31 7.76 7.69
C THR A 213 -13.73 8.23 8.04
N GLY A 214 -14.73 7.36 7.90
CA GLY A 214 -16.15 7.70 8.13
C GLY A 214 -16.81 8.47 6.99
N LYS A 215 -16.13 8.65 5.84
CA LYS A 215 -16.72 9.28 4.64
C LYS A 215 -17.85 8.44 4.05
N ILE A 216 -17.73 7.11 4.17
CA ILE A 216 -18.80 6.17 3.80
C ILE A 216 -19.22 5.40 5.04
N ASN A 217 -20.47 5.56 5.44
CA ASN A 217 -21.11 4.71 6.44
C ASN A 217 -21.96 3.65 5.72
N PHE A 218 -21.47 2.40 5.68
CA PHE A 218 -22.14 1.33 4.95
C PHE A 218 -23.34 0.74 5.70
N GLU A 219 -23.41 0.88 7.03
CA GLU A 219 -24.56 0.42 7.82
C GLU A 219 -25.85 1.14 7.41
N CYS A 220 -25.75 2.43 7.06
CA CYS A 220 -26.88 3.20 6.53
C CYS A 220 -27.32 2.75 5.13
N ILE A 221 -26.42 2.15 4.34
CA ILE A 221 -26.70 1.67 2.97
C ILE A 221 -27.48 0.35 3.03
N GLU A 222 -27.26 -0.46 4.05
CA GLU A 222 -27.98 -1.71 4.28
C GLU A 222 -29.43 -1.50 4.72
N ILE A 223 -29.70 -0.45 5.50
CA ILE A 223 -31.02 -0.14 6.07
C ILE A 223 -31.99 0.45 5.03
N ALA A 224 -31.47 1.11 3.99
CA ALA A 224 -32.28 1.79 2.97
C ALA A 224 -32.82 0.87 1.85
N SER A 225 -32.72 -0.46 2.01
CA SER A 225 -33.11 -1.47 1.01
C SER A 225 -33.94 -2.60 1.58
#